data_AF-A0A222FLB4-F1
#
_entry.id   AF-A0A222FLB4-F1
#
_cell.length_a   1.000
_cell.length_b   1.000
_cell.length_c   1.000
_cell.angle_alpha   90.00
_cell.angle_beta   90.00
_cell.angle_gamma   90.00
#
_symmetry.space_group_name_H-M   'P 1'
#
loop_
_entity.id
_entity.type
_entity.pdbx_description
1 polymer ?
#
loop_
_entity_poly.entity_id
_entity_poly.type
_entity_poly.pdbx_seq_one_letter_code
_entity_poly.pdbx_strand_id
1 'polypeptide(L)'
;MSSAHWKLIGLMVLLAAPMPIAWAMWHWQLAIPKDVAVDATVQPDVPPLSQWLGEYDQNIADFYLLINCHQSDCNADSAWHIHRALGRDAQRLWRWRLTDDASISALPGESVSTAVPPFAGSLALADANGRVVLLFQDLDDAQVLKDLRYVLKRVPKRPDYWPE
;
A
#
# COMPACT_ATOMS: atom_id res chain seq x y z
N MET A 1 -12.20 56.12 23.17
CA MET A 1 -12.64 55.04 22.25
C MET A 1 -13.89 54.39 22.81
N SER A 2 -14.98 54.31 22.05
CA SER A 2 -16.26 53.77 22.54
C SER A 2 -16.28 52.23 22.52
N SER A 3 -17.12 51.61 23.34
CA SER A 3 -17.35 50.15 23.41
C SER A 3 -17.61 49.51 22.02
N ALA A 4 -18.24 50.24 21.11
CA ALA A 4 -18.52 49.76 19.74
C ALA A 4 -17.26 49.53 18.90
N HIS A 5 -16.21 50.33 19.09
CA HIS A 5 -14.96 50.18 18.34
C HIS A 5 -14.24 48.89 18.71
N TRP A 6 -14.22 48.54 20.01
CA TRP A 6 -13.62 47.29 20.48
C TRP A 6 -14.37 46.05 19.99
N LYS A 7 -15.71 46.11 19.94
CA LYS A 7 -16.53 45.02 19.38
C LYS A 7 -16.24 44.77 17.90
N LEU A 8 -16.10 45.84 17.11
CA LEU A 8 -15.77 45.77 15.70
C LEU A 8 -14.39 45.19 15.44
N ILE A 9 -13.37 45.64 16.20
CA ILE A 9 -12.01 45.10 16.11
C ILE A 9 -12.00 43.61 16.46
N GLY A 10 -12.69 43.21 17.54
CA GLY A 10 -12.80 41.80 17.93
C GLY A 10 -13.42 40.92 16.83
N LEU A 11 -14.46 41.43 16.16
CA LEU A 11 -15.14 40.70 15.09
C LEU A 11 -14.27 40.58 13.84
N MET A 12 -13.50 41.62 13.51
CA MET A 12 -12.52 41.60 12.41
C MET A 12 -11.41 40.57 12.65
N VAL A 13 -10.85 40.50 13.87
CA VAL A 13 -9.84 39.51 14.24
C VAL A 13 -10.41 38.09 14.15
N LEU A 14 -11.64 37.88 14.64
CA LEU A 14 -12.30 36.57 14.59
C LEU A 14 -12.54 36.10 13.15
N LEU A 15 -12.96 37.00 12.25
CA LEU A 15 -13.15 36.68 10.83
C LEU A 15 -11.84 36.47 10.07
N ALA A 16 -10.79 37.19 10.44
CA ALA A 16 -9.49 37.10 9.78
C ALA A 16 -8.66 35.90 10.26
N ALA A 17 -8.94 35.35 11.45
CA ALA A 17 -8.20 34.25 12.05
C ALA A 17 -8.07 32.96 11.22
N PRO A 18 -9.06 32.50 10.42
CA PRO A 18 -8.98 31.22 9.72
C PRO A 18 -7.86 31.16 8.66
N MET A 19 -7.59 32.26 7.95
CA MET A 19 -6.56 32.34 6.92
C MET A 19 -5.13 32.13 7.45
N PRO A 20 -4.65 32.87 8.47
CA PRO A 20 -3.33 32.65 9.06
C PRO A 20 -3.24 31.31 9.78
N ILE A 21 -4.34 30.79 10.35
CA ILE A 21 -4.36 29.44 10.94
C ILE A 21 -4.12 28.38 9.86
N ALA A 22 -4.82 28.45 8.73
CA ALA A 22 -4.62 27.52 7.63
C ALA A 22 -3.19 27.58 7.06
N TRP A 23 -2.63 28.78 6.90
CA TRP A 23 -1.24 28.96 6.48
C TRP A 23 -0.23 28.40 7.50
N ALA A 24 -0.45 28.64 8.79
CA ALA A 24 0.35 28.09 9.87
C ALA A 24 0.30 26.56 9.89
N MET A 25 -0.88 25.96 9.69
CA MET A 25 -1.03 24.51 9.58
C MET A 25 -0.30 23.93 8.37
N TRP A 26 -0.31 24.62 7.22
CA TRP A 26 0.44 24.23 6.03
C TRP A 26 1.95 24.30 6.26
N HIS A 27 2.44 25.39 6.85
CA HIS A 27 3.88 25.60 7.06
C HIS A 27 4.46 24.70 8.16
N TRP A 28 3.71 24.47 9.24
CA TRP A 28 4.13 23.58 10.32
C TRP A 28 3.74 22.11 10.13
N GLN A 29 3.11 21.76 8.99
CA GLN A 29 2.68 20.38 8.68
C GLN A 29 1.89 19.70 9.82
N LEU A 30 1.19 20.49 10.65
CA LEU A 30 0.46 20.00 11.83
C LEU A 30 -0.72 19.07 11.48
N ALA A 31 -1.04 18.91 10.19
CA ALA A 31 -2.20 18.17 9.71
C ALA A 31 -1.93 16.70 9.31
N ILE A 32 -0.67 16.25 9.21
CA ILE A 32 -0.36 14.86 8.84
C ILE A 32 0.70 14.30 9.81
N PRO A 33 0.31 13.49 10.81
CA PRO A 33 1.29 12.81 11.64
C PRO A 33 2.24 11.98 10.76
N LYS A 34 3.55 12.22 10.91
CA LYS A 34 4.60 11.52 10.15
C LYS A 34 4.61 10.01 10.41
N ASP A 35 4.00 9.60 11.52
CA ASP A 35 3.90 8.24 12.03
C ASP A 35 2.88 7.37 11.25
N VAL A 36 2.24 7.96 10.22
CA VAL A 36 1.11 7.39 9.45
C VAL A 36 1.48 7.20 7.97
N ALA A 37 2.71 7.55 7.58
CA ALA A 37 3.22 7.34 6.23
C ALA A 37 3.74 5.90 6.06
N VAL A 38 3.25 5.24 5.01
CA VAL A 38 3.85 4.03 4.45
C VAL A 38 5.08 4.49 3.68
N ASP A 39 6.21 3.81 3.82
CA ASP A 39 7.45 4.21 3.14
C ASP A 39 7.47 3.78 1.66
N ALA A 40 6.59 2.86 1.28
CA ALA A 40 6.28 2.53 -0.10
C ALA A 40 5.56 3.67 -0.86
N THR A 41 5.75 3.70 -2.18
CA THR A 41 4.98 4.60 -3.05
C THR A 41 3.51 4.19 -3.05
N VAL A 42 2.64 5.09 -2.58
CA VAL A 42 1.20 4.87 -2.49
C VAL A 42 0.52 5.21 -3.81
N GLN A 43 -0.35 4.33 -4.30
CA GLN A 43 -1.09 4.47 -5.57
C GLN A 43 -0.16 4.83 -6.74
N PRO A 44 0.85 3.99 -7.02
CA PRO A 44 1.78 4.24 -8.10
C PRO A 44 1.04 4.21 -9.45
N ASP A 45 1.62 4.88 -10.46
CA ASP A 45 1.11 4.85 -11.83
C ASP A 45 1.47 3.52 -12.51
N VAL A 46 0.80 2.46 -12.09
CA VAL A 46 0.99 1.09 -12.59
C VAL A 46 -0.36 0.56 -13.07
N PRO A 47 -0.45 0.06 -14.31
CA PRO A 47 -1.70 -0.47 -14.83
C PRO A 47 -2.21 -1.65 -14.00
N PRO A 48 -3.53 -1.87 -13.94
CA PRO A 48 -4.11 -2.95 -13.16
C PRO A 48 -3.69 -4.33 -13.70
N LEU A 49 -3.70 -5.34 -12.83
CA LEU A 49 -3.25 -6.71 -13.13
C LEU A 49 -3.90 -7.30 -14.38
N SER A 50 -5.18 -7.00 -14.62
CA SER A 50 -5.92 -7.51 -15.78
C SER A 50 -5.33 -7.09 -17.14
N GLN A 51 -4.51 -6.02 -17.17
CA GLN A 51 -3.91 -5.53 -18.42
C GLN A 51 -2.58 -6.20 -18.76
N TRP A 52 -1.89 -6.82 -17.80
CA TRP A 52 -0.52 -7.32 -18.02
C TRP A 52 -0.22 -8.66 -17.34
N LEU A 53 -0.78 -8.95 -16.18
CA LEU A 53 -0.67 -10.26 -15.54
C LEU A 53 -1.66 -11.26 -16.15
N GLY A 54 -2.76 -10.75 -16.72
CA GLY A 54 -3.83 -11.54 -17.34
C GLY A 54 -4.94 -11.87 -16.35
N GLU A 55 -5.52 -13.06 -16.50
CA GLU A 55 -6.59 -13.54 -15.61
C GLU A 55 -6.01 -13.93 -14.25
N TYR A 56 -6.56 -13.33 -13.19
CA TYR A 56 -6.32 -13.73 -11.80
C TYR A 56 -7.68 -13.80 -11.10
N ASP A 57 -7.84 -14.74 -10.18
CA ASP A 57 -9.10 -14.92 -9.46
C ASP A 57 -9.20 -13.94 -8.31
N GLN A 58 -10.06 -12.94 -8.45
CA GLN A 58 -10.31 -11.87 -7.47
C GLN A 58 -10.84 -12.38 -6.12
N ASN A 59 -11.24 -13.65 -6.02
CA ASN A 59 -11.84 -14.23 -4.81
C ASN A 59 -10.83 -15.00 -3.94
N ILE A 60 -9.61 -15.25 -4.42
CA ILE A 60 -8.61 -16.03 -3.66
C ILE A 60 -8.12 -15.29 -2.42
N ALA A 61 -7.86 -13.98 -2.54
CA ALA A 61 -7.28 -13.19 -1.46
C ALA A 61 -7.80 -11.74 -1.47
N ASP A 62 -7.66 -11.07 -0.32
CA ASP A 62 -7.94 -9.63 -0.20
C ASP A 62 -6.89 -8.79 -0.95
N PHE A 63 -5.66 -9.31 -1.04
CA PHE A 63 -4.52 -8.63 -1.63
C PHE A 63 -3.59 -9.60 -2.37
N TYR A 64 -2.93 -9.08 -3.41
CA TYR A 64 -1.92 -9.79 -4.18
C TYR A 64 -0.55 -9.14 -4.00
N LEU A 65 0.42 -9.92 -3.56
CA LEU A 65 1.81 -9.50 -3.39
C LEU A 65 2.60 -9.93 -4.63
N LEU A 66 3.05 -8.97 -5.42
CA LEU A 66 3.78 -9.20 -6.66
C LEU A 66 5.28 -9.02 -6.41
N ILE A 67 6.08 -10.05 -6.66
CA ILE A 67 7.52 -10.05 -6.41
C ILE A 67 8.21 -10.05 -7.76
N ASN A 68 9.03 -9.02 -8.03
CA ASN A 68 9.68 -8.81 -9.32
C ASN A 68 11.07 -9.45 -9.37
N CYS A 69 11.14 -10.65 -9.95
CA CYS A 69 12.37 -11.42 -10.12
C CYS A 69 13.11 -11.11 -11.42
N HIS A 70 12.56 -10.25 -12.28
CA HIS A 70 13.22 -9.86 -13.52
C HIS A 70 14.38 -8.89 -13.28
N GLN A 71 14.34 -8.11 -12.19
CA GLN A 71 15.31 -7.05 -11.90
C GLN A 71 16.17 -7.34 -10.66
N SER A 72 15.70 -8.19 -9.75
CA SER A 72 16.36 -8.47 -8.48
C SER A 72 16.50 -9.98 -8.27
N ASP A 73 17.51 -10.38 -7.50
CA ASP A 73 17.63 -11.77 -7.04
C ASP A 73 16.41 -12.07 -6.14
N CYS A 74 15.48 -12.84 -6.68
CA CYS A 74 14.31 -13.28 -5.96
C CYS A 74 14.70 -14.36 -4.97
N ASN A 75 15.28 -13.94 -3.85
CA ASN A 75 15.48 -14.82 -2.75
C ASN A 75 14.11 -15.27 -2.22
N ALA A 76 13.74 -16.52 -2.55
CA ALA A 76 12.50 -17.15 -2.09
C ALA A 76 12.37 -17.08 -0.56
N ASP A 77 13.48 -16.99 0.17
CA ASP A 77 13.49 -16.88 1.62
C ASP A 77 12.88 -15.57 2.10
N SER A 78 13.19 -14.40 1.52
CA SER A 78 12.68 -13.11 2.00
C SER A 78 11.15 -13.00 1.86
N ALA A 79 10.61 -13.37 0.71
CA ALA A 79 9.16 -13.40 0.50
C ALA A 79 8.46 -14.39 1.45
N TRP A 80 9.11 -15.52 1.73
CA TRP A 80 8.63 -16.50 2.69
C TRP A 80 8.67 -15.97 4.13
N HIS A 81 9.75 -15.26 4.51
CA HIS A 81 9.90 -14.62 5.81
C HIS A 81 8.82 -13.57 6.06
N ILE A 82 8.55 -12.69 5.09
CA ILE A 82 7.48 -11.69 5.16
C ILE A 82 6.13 -12.38 5.39
N HIS A 83 5.81 -13.42 4.62
CA HIS A 83 4.56 -14.15 4.77
C HIS A 83 4.40 -14.80 6.15
N ARG A 84 5.45 -15.46 6.65
CA ARG A 84 5.41 -16.06 7.99
C ARG A 84 5.27 -15.02 9.09
N ALA A 85 5.93 -13.88 8.95
CA ALA A 85 5.88 -12.80 9.92
C ALA A 85 4.51 -12.10 9.98
N LEU A 86 3.68 -12.20 8.93
CA LEU A 86 2.30 -11.72 8.92
C LEU A 86 1.34 -12.58 9.76
N GLY A 87 1.72 -13.82 10.09
CA GLY A 87 0.94 -14.70 10.97
C GLY A 87 -0.50 -14.92 10.47
N ARG A 88 -1.49 -14.50 11.26
CA ARG A 88 -2.93 -14.71 10.93
C ARG A 88 -3.41 -13.89 9.74
N ASP A 89 -2.69 -12.85 9.35
CA ASP A 89 -3.07 -12.02 8.20
C ASP A 89 -2.42 -12.54 6.91
N ALA A 90 -1.54 -13.53 6.99
CA ALA A 90 -0.88 -14.14 5.84
C ALA A 90 -1.88 -14.78 4.86
N GLN A 91 -2.99 -15.34 5.36
CA GLN A 91 -4.07 -15.92 4.55
C GLN A 91 -4.84 -14.90 3.69
N ARG A 92 -4.72 -13.61 4.00
CA ARG A 92 -5.36 -12.52 3.24
C ARG A 92 -4.55 -12.10 2.02
N LEU A 93 -3.34 -12.66 1.89
CA LEU A 93 -2.37 -12.31 0.87
C LEU A 93 -2.08 -13.53 0.00
N TRP A 94 -2.29 -13.38 -1.30
CA TRP A 94 -1.79 -14.32 -2.29
C TRP A 94 -0.52 -13.77 -2.92
N ARG A 95 0.48 -14.61 -3.17
CA ARG A 95 1.77 -14.15 -3.74
C ARG A 95 1.87 -14.51 -5.21
N TRP A 96 2.45 -13.62 -5.99
CA TRP A 96 2.84 -13.85 -7.37
C TRP A 96 4.32 -13.61 -7.52
N ARG A 97 5.03 -14.63 -8.01
CA ARG A 97 6.43 -14.53 -8.39
C ARG A 97 6.51 -14.26 -9.88
N LEU A 98 7.06 -13.10 -10.24
CA LEU A 98 7.19 -12.65 -11.63
C LEU A 98 8.63 -12.91 -12.08
N THR A 99 8.83 -13.96 -12.88
CA THR A 99 10.15 -14.45 -13.26
C THR A 99 10.17 -14.90 -14.72
N ASP A 100 11.31 -14.78 -15.38
CA ASP A 100 11.55 -15.34 -16.70
C ASP A 100 11.67 -16.88 -16.71
N ASP A 101 11.94 -17.49 -15.56
CA ASP A 101 12.11 -18.94 -15.44
C ASP A 101 10.78 -19.66 -15.12
N ALA A 102 10.14 -20.16 -16.18
CA ALA A 102 8.92 -20.96 -16.09
C ALA A 102 9.12 -22.35 -15.43
N SER A 103 10.37 -22.77 -15.16
CA SER A 103 10.66 -24.06 -14.51
C SER A 103 10.57 -24.01 -12.98
N ILE A 104 10.49 -22.80 -12.40
CA ILE A 104 10.35 -22.60 -10.97
C ILE A 104 8.98 -23.13 -10.50
N SER A 105 9.03 -24.04 -9.53
CA SER A 105 7.81 -24.55 -8.88
C SER A 105 7.24 -23.54 -7.88
N ALA A 106 5.94 -23.31 -7.95
CA ALA A 106 5.23 -22.43 -7.02
C ALA A 106 5.24 -23.00 -5.59
N LEU A 107 5.43 -22.13 -4.59
CA LEU A 107 5.24 -22.49 -3.18
C LEU A 107 3.75 -22.49 -2.79
N PRO A 108 3.36 -23.12 -1.68
CA PRO A 108 1.97 -23.06 -1.20
C PRO A 108 1.52 -21.63 -0.91
N GLY A 109 0.41 -21.18 -1.53
CA GLY A 109 -0.07 -19.80 -1.43
C GLY A 109 0.68 -18.82 -2.35
N GLU A 110 1.26 -19.34 -3.42
CA GLU A 110 1.96 -18.59 -4.45
C GLU A 110 1.56 -19.09 -5.83
N SER A 111 1.57 -18.17 -6.80
CA SER A 111 1.54 -18.47 -8.23
C SER A 111 2.82 -17.94 -8.88
N VAL A 112 3.29 -18.61 -9.93
CA VAL A 112 4.42 -18.16 -10.75
C VAL A 112 3.88 -17.64 -12.07
N SER A 113 4.38 -16.49 -12.52
CA SER A 113 4.04 -15.91 -13.82
C SER A 113 5.29 -15.42 -14.53
N THR A 114 5.30 -15.56 -15.85
CA THR A 114 6.34 -15.00 -16.74
C THR A 114 5.97 -13.63 -17.30
N ALA A 115 4.89 -13.02 -16.80
CA ALA A 115 4.49 -11.68 -17.18
C ALA A 115 5.53 -10.65 -16.74
N VAL A 116 5.94 -9.79 -17.66
CA VAL A 116 6.88 -8.71 -17.38
C VAL A 116 6.15 -7.59 -16.63
N PRO A 117 6.55 -7.24 -15.39
CA PRO A 117 5.90 -6.19 -14.64
C PRO A 117 6.13 -4.81 -15.27
N PRO A 118 5.10 -3.96 -15.37
CA PRO A 118 5.20 -2.60 -15.89
C PRO A 118 5.70 -1.59 -14.83
N PHE A 119 6.36 -2.05 -13.78
CA PHE A 119 6.90 -1.22 -12.71
C PHE A 119 8.38 -1.54 -12.47
N ALA A 120 9.15 -0.50 -12.14
CA ALA A 120 10.51 -0.64 -11.62
C ALA A 120 10.42 -0.68 -10.09
N GLY A 121 10.97 -1.73 -9.49
CA GLY A 121 10.89 -1.99 -8.06
C GLY A 121 10.87 -3.49 -7.76
N SER A 122 11.19 -3.83 -6.52
CA SER A 122 11.34 -5.21 -6.07
C SER A 122 9.99 -5.88 -5.78
N LEU A 123 9.01 -5.11 -5.30
CA LEU A 123 7.73 -5.65 -4.84
C LEU A 123 6.58 -4.66 -5.03
N ALA A 124 5.41 -5.15 -5.38
CA ALA A 124 4.19 -4.37 -5.43
C ALA A 124 3.04 -5.08 -4.68
N LEU A 125 2.14 -4.30 -4.10
CA LEU A 125 0.90 -4.79 -3.50
C LEU A 125 -0.27 -4.35 -4.36
N ALA A 126 -1.11 -5.28 -4.78
CA ALA A 126 -2.38 -4.99 -5.44
C ALA A 126 -3.56 -5.35 -4.54
N ASP A 127 -4.65 -4.59 -4.66
CA ASP A 127 -5.93 -4.93 -4.04
C ASP A 127 -6.58 -6.11 -4.78
N ALA A 128 -7.68 -6.62 -4.22
CA ALA A 128 -8.39 -7.74 -4.83
C ALA A 128 -9.00 -7.45 -6.21
N ASN A 129 -9.14 -6.17 -6.60
CA ASN A 129 -9.56 -5.75 -7.94
C ASN A 129 -8.37 -5.56 -8.89
N GLY A 130 -7.16 -5.92 -8.44
CA GLY A 130 -5.95 -5.90 -9.23
C GLY A 130 -5.38 -4.51 -9.43
N ARG A 131 -5.81 -3.52 -8.64
CA ARG A 131 -5.21 -2.18 -8.66
C ARG A 131 -3.98 -2.19 -7.78
N VAL A 132 -2.85 -1.74 -8.30
CA VAL A 132 -1.61 -1.63 -7.50
C VAL A 132 -1.76 -0.47 -6.53
N VAL A 133 -1.68 -0.77 -5.24
CA VAL A 133 -1.87 0.20 -4.14
C VAL A 133 -0.57 0.62 -3.49
N LEU A 134 0.44 -0.25 -3.45
CA LEU A 134 1.78 0.06 -2.96
C LEU A 134 2.86 -0.44 -3.92
N LEU A 135 3.94 0.30 -4.05
CA LEU A 135 5.15 -0.11 -4.77
C LEU A 135 6.38 0.12 -3.89
N PHE A 136 7.19 -0.93 -3.72
CA PHE A 136 8.42 -0.95 -2.95
C PHE A 136 9.59 -0.99 -3.92
N GLN A 137 10.48 0.00 -3.83
CA GLN A 137 11.68 0.07 -4.65
C GLN A 137 12.67 -1.01 -4.24
N ASP A 138 12.99 -1.06 -2.94
CA ASP A 138 13.94 -1.99 -2.36
C ASP A 138 13.26 -2.99 -1.41
N LEU A 139 13.89 -4.16 -1.24
CA LEU A 139 13.40 -5.24 -0.41
C LEU A 139 13.99 -5.14 1.02
N ASP A 140 13.48 -4.20 1.83
CA ASP A 140 13.69 -4.18 3.28
C ASP A 140 12.53 -4.90 3.98
N ASP A 141 12.75 -6.16 4.35
CA ASP A 141 11.73 -7.02 4.96
C ASP A 141 11.04 -6.38 6.18
N ALA A 142 11.77 -5.64 7.01
CA ALA A 142 11.20 -5.02 8.21
C ALA A 142 10.24 -3.89 7.85
N GLN A 143 10.63 -3.07 6.87
CA GLN A 143 9.82 -1.95 6.39
C GLN A 143 8.61 -2.44 5.58
N VAL A 144 8.81 -3.39 4.67
CA VAL A 144 7.73 -4.04 3.92
C VAL A 144 6.70 -4.64 4.88
N LEU A 145 7.14 -5.37 5.90
CA LEU A 145 6.23 -5.98 6.88
C LEU A 145 5.48 -4.94 7.72
N LYS A 146 6.11 -3.83 8.09
CA LYS A 146 5.46 -2.71 8.80
C LYS A 146 4.34 -2.12 7.95
N ASP A 147 4.64 -1.84 6.68
CA ASP A 147 3.73 -1.23 5.71
C ASP A 147 2.55 -2.14 5.36
N LEU A 148 2.83 -3.44 5.11
CA LEU A 148 1.79 -4.43 4.88
C LEU A 148 0.83 -4.55 6.07
N ARG A 149 1.35 -4.69 7.30
CA ARG A 149 0.52 -4.77 8.51
C ARG A 149 -0.33 -3.52 8.69
N TYR A 150 0.23 -2.35 8.38
CA TYR A 150 -0.49 -1.10 8.47
C TYR A 150 -1.69 -1.05 7.51
N VAL A 151 -1.50 -1.46 6.24
CA VAL A 151 -2.60 -1.54 5.26
C VAL A 151 -3.64 -2.57 5.69
N LEU A 152 -3.21 -3.79 6.03
CA LEU A 152 -4.10 -4.89 6.38
C LEU A 152 -4.97 -4.58 7.61
N LYS A 153 -4.46 -3.81 8.58
CA LYS A 153 -5.23 -3.41 9.77
C LYS A 153 -6.36 -2.42 9.45
N ARG A 154 -6.23 -1.64 8.38
CA ARG A 154 -7.21 -0.61 8.00
C ARG A 154 -8.24 -1.11 7.02
N VAL A 155 -7.87 -2.07 6.18
CA VAL A 155 -8.80 -2.68 5.24
C VAL A 155 -9.52 -3.84 5.94
N PRO A 156 -10.86 -3.79 6.06
CA PRO A 156 -11.62 -4.86 6.69
C PRO A 156 -11.34 -6.19 5.99
N LYS A 157 -11.29 -7.28 6.76
CA LYS A 157 -11.28 -8.62 6.17
C LYS A 157 -12.55 -8.78 5.35
N ARG A 158 -12.47 -9.38 4.16
CA ARG A 158 -13.70 -9.86 3.53
C ARG A 158 -14.38 -10.83 4.48
N PRO A 159 -15.72 -10.85 4.51
CA PRO A 159 -16.44 -11.96 5.12
C PRO A 159 -15.94 -13.25 4.46
N ASP A 160 -15.63 -14.26 5.26
CA ASP A 160 -15.33 -15.60 4.76
C ASP A 160 -16.59 -16.11 4.04
N TYR A 161 -16.67 -15.88 2.73
CA TYR A 161 -17.67 -16.53 1.90
C TYR A 161 -17.21 -17.96 1.72
N TRP A 162 -17.78 -18.88 2.50
CA TRP A 162 -17.69 -20.30 2.21
C TRP A 162 -18.28 -20.54 0.82
N PRO A 163 -17.51 -21.03 -0.17
CA PRO A 163 -18.10 -21.58 -1.36
C PRO A 163 -18.79 -22.89 -0.95
N GLU A 164 -20.10 -22.97 -1.21
CA GLU A 164 -20.88 -24.21 -1.11
C GLU A 164 -20.46 -25.22 -2.19
#